data_AF-N4TJV9-F1
#
_entry.id   AF-N4TJV9-F1
#
_cell.length_a   1.000
_cell.length_b   1.000
_cell.length_c   1.000
_cell.angle_alpha   90.00
_cell.angle_beta   90.00
_cell.angle_gamma   90.00
#
_symmetry.space_group_name_H-M   'P 1'
#
loop_
_entity.id
_entity.type
_entity.pdbx_description
1 polymer ?
#
loop_
_entity_poly.entity_id
_entity_poly.type
_entity_poly.pdbx_seq_one_letter_code
_entity_poly.pdbx_strand_id
1 'polypeptide(L)'
;MESTESRGLPYDVLFEDASQDYTTPLPTPNDIESREIIPDREWGANVVKIQQRFIMKFGRDVRPIEANNMLYVAKHTTKPVTRVYAIYQRKEDKKTITYILMEYISLFSHNDLQRKNIMVLDNGSLVIIDWEYAPWSPVYWEYFVAMFCCLAWTDDWHEYVGQALDEYPNEYLWFATMHREMWC
;
A
#
# COMPACT_ATOMS: atom_id res chain seq x y z
N MET A 1 -28.65 -41.14 1.48
CA MET A 1 -27.78 -40.41 0.54
C MET A 1 -27.74 -38.99 1.04
N GLU A 2 -26.66 -38.64 1.75
CA GLU A 2 -26.51 -37.34 2.40
C GLU A 2 -26.06 -36.35 1.31
N SER A 3 -26.93 -35.40 1.00
CA SER A 3 -26.66 -34.33 0.04
C SER A 3 -25.67 -33.36 0.67
N THR A 4 -24.43 -33.39 0.19
CA THR A 4 -23.41 -32.39 0.51
C THR A 4 -23.87 -31.04 -0.03
N GLU A 5 -24.56 -30.25 0.80
CA GLU A 5 -24.77 -28.83 0.53
C GLU A 5 -23.39 -28.19 0.40
N SER A 6 -23.06 -27.70 -0.81
CA SER A 6 -21.90 -26.84 -1.00
C SER A 6 -22.16 -25.55 -0.23
N ARG A 7 -21.70 -25.46 1.02
CA ARG A 7 -21.62 -24.18 1.73
C ARG A 7 -20.74 -23.26 0.90
N GLY A 8 -21.36 -22.31 0.21
CA GLY A 8 -20.66 -21.27 -0.52
C GLY A 8 -19.69 -20.54 0.42
N LEU A 9 -18.63 -19.98 -0.14
CA LEU A 9 -17.68 -19.18 0.62
C LEU A 9 -18.42 -18.06 1.38
N PRO A 10 -17.99 -17.68 2.59
CA PRO A 10 -18.64 -16.63 3.37
C PRO A 10 -18.42 -15.21 2.79
N TYR A 11 -17.84 -15.11 1.61
CA TYR A 11 -17.54 -13.88 0.88
C TYR A 11 -17.63 -14.13 -0.63
N ASP A 12 -17.95 -13.07 -1.36
CA ASP A 12 -17.96 -13.01 -2.82
C ASP A 12 -16.55 -12.67 -3.34
N VAL A 13 -16.10 -13.31 -4.41
CA VAL A 13 -14.86 -12.98 -5.12
C VAL A 13 -15.20 -12.12 -6.32
N LEU A 14 -14.80 -10.85 -6.30
CA LEU A 14 -15.05 -9.91 -7.41
C LEU A 14 -13.93 -9.92 -8.45
N PHE A 15 -12.71 -10.21 -8.00
CA PHE A 15 -11.52 -10.30 -8.84
C PHE A 15 -10.51 -11.21 -8.16
N GLU A 16 -9.83 -12.03 -8.96
CA GLU A 16 -8.67 -12.82 -8.54
C GLU A 16 -7.69 -12.91 -9.72
N ASP A 17 -6.43 -12.62 -9.45
CA ASP A 17 -5.37 -12.67 -10.45
C ASP A 17 -4.92 -14.11 -10.68
N ALA A 18 -5.53 -14.77 -11.68
CA ALA A 18 -5.24 -16.14 -12.08
C ALA A 18 -3.91 -16.31 -12.86
N SER A 19 -3.14 -15.24 -13.07
CA SER A 19 -1.93 -15.29 -13.91
C SER A 19 -0.71 -15.89 -13.22
N GLN A 20 -0.78 -16.24 -11.93
CA GLN A 20 0.34 -16.86 -11.22
C GLN A 20 0.04 -18.29 -10.78
N ASP A 21 1.07 -19.11 -10.90
CA ASP A 21 1.16 -20.44 -10.28
C ASP A 21 1.51 -20.25 -8.80
N TYR A 22 0.52 -19.87 -7.99
CA TYR A 22 0.73 -19.65 -6.57
C TYR A 22 1.01 -21.00 -5.89
N THR A 23 2.24 -21.20 -5.44
CA THR A 23 2.62 -22.37 -4.61
C THR A 23 1.88 -22.45 -3.28
N THR A 24 1.29 -21.32 -2.85
CA THR A 24 0.42 -21.19 -1.67
C THR A 24 -0.83 -20.39 -2.02
N PRO A 25 -2.03 -20.76 -1.52
CA PRO A 25 -3.26 -20.01 -1.74
C PRO A 25 -3.15 -18.53 -1.38
N LEU A 26 -3.87 -17.68 -2.11
CA LEU A 26 -3.99 -16.26 -1.78
C LEU A 26 -4.70 -16.08 -0.44
N PRO A 27 -4.26 -15.12 0.40
CA PRO A 27 -5.00 -14.76 1.59
C PRO A 27 -6.44 -14.33 1.29
N THR A 28 -7.33 -14.70 2.20
CA THR A 28 -8.77 -14.50 2.14
C THR A 28 -9.22 -13.64 3.33
N PRO A 29 -10.47 -13.15 3.33
CA PRO A 29 -11.01 -12.46 4.50
C PRO A 29 -10.91 -13.25 5.81
N ASN A 30 -10.95 -14.59 5.75
CA ASN A 30 -10.84 -15.46 6.93
C ASN A 30 -9.43 -15.42 7.56
N ASP A 31 -8.40 -15.06 6.79
CA ASP A 31 -7.02 -14.99 7.28
C ASP A 31 -6.75 -13.76 8.16
N ILE A 32 -7.65 -12.78 8.15
CA ILE A 32 -7.54 -11.56 8.96
C ILE A 32 -7.97 -11.81 10.40
N GLU A 33 -9.05 -12.59 10.61
CA GLU A 33 -9.64 -12.84 11.94
C GLU A 33 -8.69 -13.58 12.89
N SER A 34 -7.62 -14.17 12.36
CA SER A 34 -6.59 -14.88 13.12
C SER A 34 -5.40 -14.03 13.59
N ARG A 35 -5.35 -12.73 13.23
CA ARG A 35 -4.13 -11.90 13.42
C ARG A 35 -4.40 -10.63 14.24
N GLU A 36 -3.34 -10.10 14.86
CA GLU A 36 -3.35 -8.77 15.50
C GLU A 36 -3.70 -7.70 14.46
N ILE A 37 -4.96 -7.28 14.47
CA ILE A 37 -5.44 -6.13 13.70
C ILE A 37 -4.74 -4.90 14.28
N ILE A 38 -4.14 -4.05 13.45
CA ILE A 38 -3.77 -2.69 13.84
C ILE A 38 -5.07 -1.88 13.73
N PRO A 39 -5.85 -1.70 14.80
CA PRO A 39 -7.20 -1.17 14.71
C PRO A 39 -7.10 0.33 14.87
N ASP A 40 -7.22 1.10 13.79
CA ASP A 40 -7.38 2.54 13.96
C ASP A 40 -8.85 2.95 14.04
N ARG A 41 -9.80 2.28 13.34
CA ARG A 41 -11.21 2.74 13.33
C ARG A 41 -12.21 1.59 13.17
N GLU A 42 -13.03 1.36 14.20
CA GLU A 42 -14.18 0.41 14.21
C GLU A 42 -15.18 0.61 13.04
N TRP A 43 -15.10 1.73 12.32
CA TRP A 43 -16.08 2.12 11.31
C TRP A 43 -15.50 2.47 9.94
N GLY A 44 -14.18 2.37 9.72
CA GLY A 44 -13.50 2.89 8.52
C GLY A 44 -12.68 1.87 7.72
N ALA A 45 -11.75 2.37 6.90
CA ALA A 45 -10.77 1.56 6.19
C ALA A 45 -9.65 1.12 7.14
N ASN A 46 -9.39 -0.18 7.19
CA ASN A 46 -8.34 -0.83 7.96
C ASN A 46 -7.35 -1.51 7.02
N VAL A 47 -6.13 -1.74 7.51
CA VAL A 47 -5.06 -2.38 6.75
C VAL A 47 -4.34 -3.38 7.64
N VAL A 48 -4.12 -4.60 7.12
CA VAL A 48 -3.37 -5.64 7.82
C VAL A 48 -2.30 -6.23 6.90
N LYS A 49 -1.09 -6.38 7.43
CA LYS A 49 -0.01 -7.11 6.75
C LYS A 49 -0.25 -8.61 6.90
N ILE A 50 -0.21 -9.34 5.79
CA ILE A 50 -0.38 -10.79 5.77
C ILE A 50 0.88 -11.41 5.20
N GLN A 51 1.54 -12.26 5.99
CA GLN A 51 2.82 -12.85 5.64
C GLN A 51 3.88 -11.75 5.34
N GLN A 52 4.96 -12.09 4.62
CA GLN A 52 5.99 -11.13 4.23
C GLN A 52 5.72 -10.44 2.88
N ARG A 53 4.64 -10.80 2.16
CA ARG A 53 4.41 -10.36 0.76
C ARG A 53 3.03 -9.78 0.46
N PHE A 54 2.09 -9.79 1.41
CA PHE A 54 0.74 -9.30 1.17
C PHE A 54 0.31 -8.25 2.17
N ILE A 55 -0.56 -7.37 1.69
CA ILE A 55 -1.30 -6.44 2.52
C ILE A 55 -2.78 -6.54 2.15
N MET A 56 -3.65 -6.52 3.14
CA MET A 56 -5.10 -6.53 2.93
C MET A 56 -5.69 -5.25 3.49
N LYS A 57 -6.25 -4.44 2.59
CA LYS A 57 -7.06 -3.27 2.95
C LYS A 57 -8.52 -3.70 3.02
N PHE A 58 -9.21 -3.39 4.11
CA PHE A 58 -10.60 -3.82 4.28
C PHE A 58 -11.42 -2.83 5.10
N GLY A 59 -12.73 -2.79 4.87
CA GLY A 59 -13.62 -1.91 5.64
C GLY A 59 -14.93 -1.62 4.92
N ARG A 60 -15.80 -0.89 5.61
CA ARG A 60 -17.11 -0.47 5.09
C ARG A 60 -17.00 0.69 4.10
N ASP A 61 -15.99 1.53 4.28
CA ASP A 61 -15.73 2.68 3.39
C ASP A 61 -14.79 2.31 2.23
N VAL A 62 -14.22 1.10 2.25
CA VAL A 62 -13.39 0.59 1.16
C VAL A 62 -14.29 0.19 -0.01
N ARG A 63 -14.04 0.75 -1.18
CA ARG A 63 -14.84 0.51 -2.38
C ARG A 63 -14.05 -0.30 -3.41
N PRO A 64 -14.66 -1.26 -4.12
CA PRO A 64 -13.97 -2.02 -5.18
C PRO A 64 -13.36 -1.13 -6.28
N ILE A 65 -13.90 0.07 -6.48
CA ILE A 65 -13.37 1.05 -7.44
C ILE A 65 -11.92 1.44 -7.16
N GLU A 66 -11.47 1.43 -5.89
CA GLU A 66 -10.09 1.73 -5.54
C GLU A 66 -9.12 0.72 -6.19
N ALA A 67 -9.44 -0.57 -6.08
CA ALA A 67 -8.66 -1.64 -6.70
C ALA A 67 -8.79 -1.62 -8.23
N ASN A 68 -9.99 -1.38 -8.76
CA ASN A 68 -10.21 -1.29 -10.20
C ASN A 68 -9.42 -0.14 -10.84
N ASN A 69 -9.28 0.99 -10.15
CA ASN A 69 -8.42 2.09 -10.60
C ASN A 69 -6.95 1.65 -10.67
N MET A 70 -6.44 0.92 -9.67
CA MET A 70 -5.06 0.40 -9.73
C MET A 70 -4.87 -0.62 -10.85
N LEU A 71 -5.83 -1.54 -11.05
CA LEU A 71 -5.83 -2.48 -12.17
C LEU A 71 -5.86 -1.75 -13.52
N TYR A 72 -6.58 -0.63 -13.61
CA TYR A 72 -6.59 0.21 -14.80
C TYR A 72 -5.23 0.87 -15.03
N VAL A 73 -4.65 1.51 -14.01
CA VAL A 73 -3.33 2.13 -14.11
C VAL A 73 -2.28 1.11 -14.54
N ALA A 74 -2.25 -0.07 -13.90
CA ALA A 74 -1.31 -1.15 -14.22
C ALA A 74 -1.32 -1.58 -15.70
N LYS A 75 -2.48 -1.49 -16.36
CA LYS A 75 -2.63 -1.82 -17.79
C LYS A 75 -2.13 -0.72 -18.73
N HIS A 76 -1.99 0.51 -18.24
CA HIS A 76 -1.75 1.69 -19.07
C HIS A 76 -0.47 2.45 -18.69
N THR A 77 0.36 1.89 -17.83
CA THR A 77 1.66 2.47 -17.45
C THR A 77 2.78 1.47 -17.67
N THR A 78 3.98 1.99 -17.93
CA THR A 78 5.22 1.21 -17.93
C THR A 78 5.90 1.21 -16.56
N LYS A 79 5.47 2.09 -15.65
CA LYS A 79 6.00 2.19 -14.30
C LYS A 79 5.48 1.02 -13.43
N PRO A 80 6.33 0.41 -12.59
CA PRO A 80 5.88 -0.59 -11.63
C PRO A 80 4.81 0.00 -10.70
N VAL A 81 3.68 -0.68 -10.56
CA VAL A 81 2.60 -0.31 -9.63
C VAL A 81 2.30 -1.47 -8.70
N THR A 82 1.81 -1.16 -7.51
CA THR A 82 1.40 -2.16 -6.51
C THR A 82 0.39 -3.13 -7.14
N ARG A 83 0.74 -4.42 -7.13
CA ARG A 83 -0.13 -5.44 -7.71
C ARG A 83 -1.37 -5.67 -6.83
N VAL A 84 -2.54 -5.72 -7.47
CA VAL A 84 -3.78 -6.24 -6.85
C VAL A 84 -3.86 -7.72 -7.16
N TYR A 85 -3.98 -8.54 -6.12
CA TYR A 85 -4.13 -9.99 -6.28
C TYR A 85 -5.58 -10.43 -6.23
N ALA A 86 -6.40 -9.81 -5.37
CA ALA A 86 -7.81 -10.19 -5.25
C ALA A 86 -8.66 -9.06 -4.67
N ILE A 87 -9.95 -9.09 -5.00
CA ILE A 87 -10.99 -8.24 -4.41
C ILE A 87 -12.09 -9.16 -3.90
N TYR A 88 -12.40 -9.06 -2.61
CA TYR A 88 -13.46 -9.82 -1.96
C TYR A 88 -14.52 -8.90 -1.36
N GLN A 89 -15.75 -9.40 -1.21
CA GLN A 89 -16.80 -8.74 -0.45
C GLN A 89 -17.49 -9.69 0.51
N ARG A 90 -17.68 -9.28 1.76
CA ARG A 90 -18.47 -10.01 2.74
C ARG A 90 -19.67 -9.19 3.15
N LYS A 91 -20.85 -9.81 3.19
CA LYS A 91 -22.04 -9.19 3.76
C LYS A 91 -22.06 -9.46 5.27
N GLU A 92 -22.12 -8.39 6.05
CA GLU A 92 -22.32 -8.43 7.49
C GLU A 92 -23.58 -7.63 7.82
N ASP A 93 -24.60 -8.32 8.31
CA ASP A 93 -25.94 -7.79 8.55
C ASP A 93 -26.55 -7.08 7.34
N LYS A 94 -26.51 -5.74 7.32
CA LYS A 94 -27.02 -4.85 6.27
C LYS A 94 -25.92 -4.09 5.53
N LYS A 95 -24.66 -4.41 5.78
CA LYS A 95 -23.51 -3.71 5.22
C LYS A 95 -22.61 -4.68 4.47
N THR A 96 -21.87 -4.13 3.50
CA THR A 96 -20.86 -4.86 2.75
C THR A 96 -19.49 -4.40 3.22
N ILE A 97 -18.63 -5.33 3.59
CA ILE A 97 -17.21 -5.08 3.82
C ILE A 97 -16.47 -5.48 2.56
N THR A 98 -15.69 -4.56 2.01
CA THR A 98 -14.80 -4.86 0.88
C THR A 98 -13.41 -5.17 1.41
N TYR A 99 -12.74 -6.13 0.77
CA TYR A 99 -11.36 -6.51 1.03
C TYR A 99 -10.58 -6.43 -0.27
N ILE A 100 -9.41 -5.78 -0.24
CA ILE A 100 -8.50 -5.66 -1.37
C ILE A 100 -7.18 -6.27 -0.94
N LEU A 101 -6.82 -7.41 -1.54
CA LEU A 101 -5.54 -8.06 -1.35
C LEU A 101 -4.54 -7.49 -2.35
N MET A 102 -3.44 -6.95 -1.84
CA MET A 102 -2.43 -6.26 -2.62
C MET A 102 -1.04 -6.76 -2.24
N GLU A 103 -0.08 -6.47 -3.11
CA GLU A 103 1.34 -6.67 -2.85
C GLU A 103 1.81 -5.82 -1.69
N TYR A 104 2.45 -6.47 -0.72
CA TYR A 104 3.26 -5.78 0.25
C TYR A 104 4.63 -5.58 -0.36
N ILE A 105 4.83 -4.42 -0.96
CA ILE A 105 6.15 -4.00 -1.38
C ILE A 105 6.73 -3.21 -0.22
N SER A 106 7.78 -3.71 0.43
CA SER A 106 8.55 -2.90 1.39
C SER A 106 9.97 -2.73 0.91
N LEU A 107 10.38 -1.47 0.71
CA LEU A 107 11.78 -1.10 0.64
C LEU A 107 12.23 -0.57 2.00
N PHE A 108 13.54 -0.65 2.25
CA PHE A 108 14.13 0.03 3.38
C PHE A 108 14.18 1.52 3.06
N SER A 109 13.35 2.29 3.74
CA SER A 109 13.23 3.74 3.57
C SER A 109 14.11 4.46 4.57
N HIS A 110 14.71 5.57 4.16
CA HIS A 110 15.43 6.47 5.05
C HIS A 110 14.46 7.28 5.92
N ASN A 111 13.33 7.74 5.35
CA ASN A 111 12.23 8.42 6.06
C ASN A 111 12.60 9.78 6.69
N ASP A 112 13.81 10.27 6.40
CA ASP A 112 14.28 11.66 6.61
C ASP A 112 15.33 12.02 5.55
N LEU A 113 15.11 11.60 4.29
CA LEU A 113 16.07 11.84 3.22
C LEU A 113 16.06 13.32 2.82
N GLN A 114 17.03 14.05 3.36
CA GLN A 114 17.25 15.48 3.16
C GLN A 114 18.71 15.74 2.81
N ARG A 115 19.01 16.90 2.21
CA ARG A 115 20.40 17.30 1.90
C ARG A 115 21.33 17.23 3.11
N LYS A 116 20.84 17.61 4.30
CA LYS A 116 21.62 17.56 5.56
C LYS A 116 22.12 16.14 5.91
N ASN A 117 21.45 15.12 5.38
CA ASN A 117 21.71 13.71 5.64
C ASN A 117 22.48 13.02 4.50
N ILE A 118 22.94 13.80 3.50
CA ILE A 118 23.75 13.33 2.38
C ILE A 118 25.11 14.03 2.42
N MET A 119 26.17 13.27 2.64
CA MET A 119 27.54 13.76 2.63
C MET A 119 28.21 13.44 1.29
N VAL A 120 28.87 14.44 0.71
CA VAL A 120 29.75 14.27 -0.46
C VAL A 120 31.19 14.22 0.05
N LEU A 121 31.88 13.10 -0.19
CA LEU A 121 33.29 12.93 0.15
C LEU A 121 34.19 13.61 -0.89
N ASP A 122 35.44 13.90 -0.53
CA ASP A 122 36.41 14.57 -1.42
C ASP A 122 36.64 13.82 -2.74
N ASN A 123 36.43 12.51 -2.77
CA ASN A 123 36.54 11.66 -3.95
C ASN A 123 35.26 11.62 -4.81
N GLY A 124 34.24 12.41 -4.46
CA GLY A 124 32.94 12.45 -5.14
C GLY A 124 31.96 11.33 -4.76
N SER A 125 32.31 10.46 -3.81
CA SER A 125 31.39 9.43 -3.31
C SER A 125 30.32 10.04 -2.39
N LEU A 126 29.12 9.47 -2.43
CA LEU A 126 28.01 9.88 -1.57
C LEU A 126 27.87 8.93 -0.38
N VAL A 127 27.61 9.48 0.81
CA VAL A 127 27.29 8.74 2.03
C VAL A 127 25.97 9.28 2.58
N ILE A 128 25.02 8.38 2.84
CA ILE A 128 23.75 8.70 3.47
C ILE A 128 23.86 8.36 4.96
N ILE A 129 23.56 9.33 5.82
CA ILE A 129 23.66 9.26 7.29
C ILE A 129 22.29 9.53 7.92
N ASP A 130 22.17 9.34 9.24
CA ASP A 130 20.95 9.68 9.99
C ASP A 130 19.74 8.75 9.71
N TRP A 131 20.01 7.44 9.74
CA TRP A 131 19.03 6.37 9.52
C TRP A 131 18.13 6.07 10.75
N GLU A 132 18.07 6.96 11.75
CA GLU A 132 17.40 6.67 13.02
C GLU A 132 15.88 6.48 12.91
N TYR A 133 15.29 7.01 11.84
CA TYR A 133 13.86 6.91 11.55
C TYR A 133 13.50 5.88 10.48
N ALA A 134 14.47 5.07 10.02
CA ALA A 134 14.34 4.21 8.85
C ALA A 134 13.35 3.04 9.07
N PRO A 135 12.18 3.02 8.40
CA PRO A 135 11.22 1.94 8.45
C PRO A 135 11.27 1.09 7.18
N TRP A 136 10.64 -0.08 7.26
CA TRP A 136 10.25 -0.83 6.08
C TRP A 136 8.92 -0.27 5.56
N SER A 137 8.97 0.42 4.42
CA SER A 137 7.83 1.17 3.89
C SER A 137 7.55 0.88 2.42
N PRO A 138 6.33 1.17 1.94
CA PRO A 138 6.00 1.07 0.52
C PRO A 138 7.00 1.79 -0.39
N VAL A 139 7.19 1.30 -1.62
CA VAL A 139 8.15 1.87 -2.60
C VAL A 139 7.99 3.37 -2.82
N TYR A 140 6.76 3.87 -2.77
CA TYR A 140 6.44 5.28 -2.97
C TYR A 140 6.67 6.14 -1.70
N TRP A 141 6.93 5.51 -0.55
CA TRP A 141 6.97 6.20 0.75
C TRP A 141 8.16 7.14 0.88
N GLU A 142 9.34 6.73 0.41
CA GLU A 142 10.52 7.60 0.43
C GLU A 142 10.30 8.85 -0.41
N TYR A 143 9.74 8.68 -1.62
CA TYR A 143 9.35 9.79 -2.48
C TYR A 143 8.33 10.70 -1.81
N PHE A 144 7.28 10.14 -1.19
CA PHE A 144 6.27 10.92 -0.47
C PHE A 144 6.87 11.73 0.69
N VAL A 145 7.66 11.10 1.57
CA VAL A 145 8.26 11.76 2.73
C VAL A 145 9.27 12.81 2.30
N ALA A 146 10.10 12.53 1.29
CA ALA A 146 11.06 13.46 0.73
C ALA A 146 10.37 14.67 0.05
N MET A 147 9.23 14.48 -0.61
CA MET A 147 8.48 15.57 -1.26
C MET A 147 7.61 16.38 -0.30
N PHE A 148 6.98 15.74 0.70
CA PHE A 148 5.95 16.36 1.53
C PHE A 148 6.45 16.79 2.91
N CYS A 149 7.15 15.89 3.62
CA CYS A 149 7.56 16.10 5.00
C CYS A 149 8.95 16.75 5.12
N CYS A 150 9.79 16.56 4.10
CA CYS A 150 11.14 17.07 4.05
C CYS A 150 11.18 18.39 3.28
N LEU A 151 10.83 19.49 3.96
CA LEU A 151 10.87 20.89 3.48
C LEU A 151 9.67 21.38 2.68
N ALA A 152 8.61 20.58 2.49
CA ALA A 152 7.27 21.05 2.11
C ALA A 152 7.22 22.16 1.03
N TRP A 153 8.00 22.02 -0.05
CA TRP A 153 8.09 22.99 -1.16
C TRP A 153 8.65 24.38 -0.81
N THR A 154 9.36 24.50 0.31
CA THR A 154 9.97 25.79 0.74
C THR A 154 11.27 26.12 0.00
N ASP A 155 11.82 25.16 -0.74
CA ASP A 155 13.02 25.32 -1.57
C ASP A 155 13.04 24.33 -2.77
N ASP A 156 14.16 24.26 -3.49
CA ASP A 156 14.37 23.46 -4.70
C ASP A 156 14.59 21.95 -4.47
N TRP A 157 14.52 21.46 -3.22
CA TRP A 157 14.81 20.05 -2.91
C TRP A 157 13.97 19.08 -3.76
N HIS A 158 12.69 19.41 -3.96
CA HIS A 158 11.75 18.66 -4.76
C HIS A 158 12.22 18.42 -6.21
N GLU A 159 12.99 19.33 -6.81
CA GLU A 159 13.55 19.17 -8.16
C GLU A 159 14.62 18.08 -8.22
N TYR A 160 15.40 17.91 -7.15
CA TYR A 160 16.43 16.88 -7.04
C TYR A 160 15.83 15.53 -6.64
N VAL A 161 14.78 15.53 -5.83
CA VAL A 161 14.05 14.31 -5.47
C VAL A 161 13.52 13.61 -6.72
N GLY A 162 12.91 14.33 -7.67
CA GLY A 162 12.45 13.77 -8.94
C GLY A 162 13.56 13.25 -9.86
N GLN A 163 14.81 13.67 -9.65
CA GLN A 163 15.98 13.15 -10.37
C GLN A 163 16.57 11.91 -9.70
N ALA A 164 16.51 11.83 -8.37
CA ALA A 164 17.16 10.79 -7.57
C ALA A 164 16.25 9.60 -7.26
N LEU A 165 14.93 9.82 -7.16
CA LEU A 165 13.94 8.80 -6.87
C LEU A 165 12.97 8.61 -8.05
N ASP A 166 12.41 7.42 -8.18
CA ASP A 166 11.25 7.21 -9.05
C ASP A 166 10.08 8.07 -8.55
N GLU A 167 9.44 8.80 -9.47
CA GLU A 167 8.29 9.62 -9.14
C GLU A 167 7.01 8.79 -9.04
N TYR A 168 6.28 8.98 -7.95
CA TYR A 168 4.99 8.34 -7.69
C TYR A 168 3.89 9.38 -7.49
N PRO A 169 3.53 10.17 -8.53
CA PRO A 169 2.63 11.31 -8.39
C PRO A 169 1.20 10.92 -7.99
N ASN A 170 0.73 9.74 -8.41
CA ASN A 170 -0.60 9.25 -8.03
C ASN A 170 -0.62 8.88 -6.55
N GLU A 171 0.29 8.02 -6.11
CA GLU A 171 0.41 7.58 -4.73
C GLU A 171 0.65 8.76 -3.77
N TYR A 172 1.48 9.73 -4.20
CA TYR A 172 1.64 11.01 -3.53
C TYR A 172 0.31 11.75 -3.38
N LEU A 173 -0.48 11.90 -4.46
CA LEU A 173 -1.77 12.60 -4.41
C LEU A 173 -2.77 11.92 -3.47
N TRP A 174 -2.80 10.58 -3.46
CA TRP A 174 -3.63 9.80 -2.54
C TRP A 174 -3.23 10.04 -1.08
N PHE A 175 -1.93 9.94 -0.75
CA PHE A 175 -1.46 10.17 0.63
C PHE A 175 -1.53 11.62 1.07
N ALA A 176 -1.27 12.58 0.18
CA ALA A 176 -1.45 14.00 0.46
C ALA A 176 -2.93 14.33 0.76
N THR A 177 -3.85 13.69 0.04
CA THR A 177 -5.30 13.79 0.31
C THR A 177 -5.66 13.17 1.66
N MET A 178 -5.20 11.94 1.94
CA MET A 178 -5.44 11.26 3.23
C MET A 178 -4.83 12.01 4.42
N HIS A 179 -3.61 12.54 4.30
CA HIS A 179 -2.95 13.31 5.35
C HIS A 179 -3.74 14.59 5.67
N ARG A 180 -4.25 15.28 4.64
CA ARG A 180 -5.14 16.44 4.85
C ARG A 180 -6.44 16.04 5.56
N GLU A 181 -7.04 14.91 5.21
CA GLU A 181 -8.32 14.50 5.82
C GLU A 181 -8.17 13.93 7.25
N MET A 182 -7.01 13.38 7.61
CA MET A 182 -6.78 12.76 8.93
C MET A 182 -6.25 13.71 10.00
N TRP A 183 -5.62 14.83 9.61
CA TRP A 183 -4.91 15.72 10.51
C TRP A 183 -5.33 17.20 10.38
N CYS A 184 -6.56 17.44 9.93
CA CYS A 184 -7.27 18.72 10.06
C CYS A 184 -8.39 18.61 11.10
#